data_AF-A0A354ZI37-F1
#
_entry.id   AF-A0A354ZI37-F1
#
_cell.length_a   1.000
_cell.length_b   1.000
_cell.length_c   1.000
_cell.angle_alpha   90.00
_cell.angle_beta   90.00
_cell.angle_gamma   90.00
#
_symmetry.space_group_name_H-M   'P 1'
#
loop_
_entity.id
_entity.type
_entity.pdbx_description
1 polymer ?
#
loop_
_entity_poly.entity_id
_entity_poly.type
_entity_poly.pdbx_seq_one_letter_code
_entity_poly.pdbx_strand_id
1 'polypeptide(L)'
;MARVRISCTECGYCQPCPEGVLIPDIFTLYNDGGTFNAWESCRRMYRGIAKAAKDASKCVECGRCEGACPQQLRVIELLKEAHVALAE
;
A
#
# COMPACT_ATOMS: atom_id res chain seq x y z
N MET A 1 -12.68 18.18 -4.34
CA MET A 1 -12.75 16.70 -4.46
C MET A 1 -11.34 16.17 -4.21
N ALA A 2 -11.15 15.42 -3.12
CA ALA A 2 -9.83 14.93 -2.73
C ALA A 2 -9.27 14.03 -3.84
N ARG A 3 -8.09 14.37 -4.36
CA ARG A 3 -7.39 13.60 -5.39
C ARG A 3 -6.71 12.40 -4.74
N VAL A 4 -7.50 11.40 -4.36
CA VAL A 4 -6.94 10.13 -3.87
C VAL A 4 -6.17 9.48 -5.02
N ARG A 5 -4.91 9.08 -4.78
CA ARG A 5 -4.06 8.48 -5.83
C ARG A 5 -4.52 7.07 -6.19
N ILE A 6 -4.87 6.30 -5.16
CA ILE A 6 -5.36 4.93 -5.24
C ILE A 6 -6.77 4.92 -4.69
N SER A 7 -7.73 4.44 -5.47
CA SER A 7 -9.12 4.27 -5.05
C SER A 7 -9.35 3.09 -4.11
N CYS A 8 -8.42 2.82 -3.18
CA CYS A 8 -8.59 1.80 -2.15
C CYS A 8 -9.57 2.27 -1.10
N THR A 9 -10.52 1.41 -0.72
CA THR A 9 -11.50 1.67 0.35
C THR A 9 -11.08 1.14 1.72
N GLU A 10 -9.84 0.63 1.85
CA GLU A 10 -9.31 0.06 3.09
C GLU A 10 -10.19 -1.07 3.67
N CYS A 11 -10.97 -1.73 2.80
CA CYS A 11 -11.91 -2.80 3.18
C CYS A 11 -11.27 -4.05 3.80
N GLY A 12 -9.95 -4.21 3.69
CA GLY A 12 -9.22 -5.33 4.29
C GLY A 12 -9.38 -6.69 3.59
N TYR A 13 -10.14 -6.81 2.49
CA TYR A 13 -10.33 -8.10 1.80
C TYR A 13 -9.05 -8.73 1.24
N CYS A 14 -8.04 -7.92 0.96
CA CYS A 14 -6.73 -8.39 0.53
C CYS A 14 -5.85 -8.95 1.66
N GLN A 15 -6.36 -8.97 2.90
CA GLN A 15 -5.71 -9.54 4.08
C GLN A 15 -6.39 -10.88 4.50
N PRO A 16 -5.64 -11.81 5.13
CA PRO A 16 -4.22 -11.74 5.43
C PRO A 16 -3.35 -12.04 4.21
N CYS A 17 -2.34 -11.21 3.95
CA CYS A 17 -1.32 -11.51 2.94
C CYS A 17 -0.40 -12.63 3.46
N PRO A 18 -0.10 -13.68 2.69
CA PRO A 18 0.78 -14.77 3.12
C PRO A 18 2.19 -14.28 3.50
N GLU A 19 2.67 -13.23 2.82
CA GLU A 19 3.97 -12.61 3.08
C GLU A 19 3.93 -11.57 4.21
N GLY A 20 2.76 -11.36 4.82
CA GLY A 20 2.59 -10.39 5.91
C GLY A 20 2.56 -8.92 5.47
N VAL A 21 2.46 -8.64 4.16
CA VAL A 21 2.39 -7.27 3.62
C VAL A 21 1.11 -6.56 4.09
N LEU A 22 1.25 -5.36 4.65
CA LEU A 22 0.13 -4.52 5.08
C LEU A 22 -0.35 -3.63 3.92
N ILE A 23 -1.03 -4.25 2.97
CA ILE A 23 -1.53 -3.60 1.75
C ILE A 23 -2.39 -2.35 2.02
N PRO A 24 -3.45 -2.41 2.86
CA PRO A 24 -4.30 -1.25 3.10
C PRO A 24 -3.50 -0.08 3.70
N ASP A 25 -2.70 -0.32 4.76
CA ASP A 25 -1.86 0.71 5.37
C ASP A 25 -0.91 1.37 4.38
N ILE A 26 -0.25 0.60 3.52
CA ILE A 26 0.69 1.14 2.52
C ILE A 26 -0.05 2.06 1.53
N PHE A 27 -1.24 1.66 1.09
CA PHE A 27 -2.07 2.48 0.19
C PHE A 27 -2.57 3.74 0.88
N THR A 28 -2.96 3.66 2.15
CA THR A 28 -3.35 4.83 2.94
C THR A 28 -2.20 5.81 3.07
N LEU A 29 -0.99 5.34 3.40
CA LEU A 29 0.20 6.18 3.48
C LEU A 29 0.54 6.85 2.14
N TYR A 30 0.43 6.11 1.03
CA TYR A 30 0.69 6.66 -0.29
C TYR A 30 -0.36 7.70 -0.71
N ASN A 31 -1.63 7.43 -0.40
CA ASN A 31 -2.73 8.36 -0.65
C ASN A 31 -2.61 9.63 0.18
N ASP A 32 -2.29 9.50 1.47
CA ASP A 32 -2.13 10.59 2.41
C ASP A 32 -0.93 11.48 2.01
N GLY A 33 0.21 10.84 1.70
CA GLY A 33 1.40 11.52 1.20
C GLY A 33 1.11 12.33 -0.05
N GLY A 34 0.33 11.80 -1.00
CA GLY A 34 -0.06 12.51 -2.21
C GLY A 34 -1.16 13.57 -2.03
N THR A 35 -2.11 13.34 -1.13
CA THR A 35 -3.28 14.21 -0.93
C THR A 35 -2.95 15.41 -0.06
N PHE A 36 -2.21 15.20 1.03
CA PHE A 36 -1.81 16.23 1.98
C PHE A 36 -0.37 16.71 1.78
N ASN A 37 0.32 16.20 0.74
CA ASN A 37 1.75 16.43 0.50
C ASN A 37 2.64 16.05 1.71
N ALA A 38 2.17 15.11 2.54
CA ALA A 38 2.76 14.72 3.82
C ALA A 38 3.79 13.57 3.68
N TRP A 39 4.54 13.56 2.59
CA TRP A 39 5.45 12.46 2.23
C TRP A 39 6.47 12.11 3.32
N GLU A 40 7.06 13.09 4.00
CA GLU A 40 8.01 12.83 5.10
C GLU A 40 7.39 12.00 6.23
N SER A 41 6.19 12.39 6.68
CA SER A 41 5.45 11.68 7.73
C SER A 41 5.08 10.27 7.29
N CYS A 42 4.58 10.13 6.06
CA CYS A 42 4.19 8.83 5.50
C CYS A 42 5.40 7.90 5.33
N ARG A 43 6.53 8.42 4.82
CA ARG A 43 7.81 7.69 4.72
C ARG A 43 8.30 7.23 6.09
N ARG A 44 8.17 8.05 7.13
CA ARG A 44 8.52 7.68 8.50
C ARG A 44 7.68 6.51 9.01
N MET A 45 6.37 6.52 8.77
CA MET A 45 5.48 5.41 9.11
C MET A 45 5.82 4.16 8.28
N TYR A 46 6.07 4.32 6.98
CA TYR A 46 6.46 3.23 6.08
C TYR A 46 7.76 2.56 6.52
N ARG A 47 8.76 3.32 6.98
CA ARG A 47 10.00 2.76 7.57
C ARG A 47 9.72 1.87 8.79
N GLY A 48 8.70 2.19 9.58
CA GLY A 48 8.26 1.32 10.68
C GLY A 48 7.71 -0.03 10.18
N ILE A 49 6.90 0.01 9.12
CA ILE A 49 6.38 -1.18 8.44
C ILE A 49 7.51 -2.01 7.82
N ALA A 50 8.49 -1.35 7.18
CA ALA A 50 9.66 -1.98 6.60
C ALA A 50 10.55 -2.66 7.67
N LYS A 51 10.73 -2.02 8.84
CA LYS A 51 11.41 -2.65 9.97
C LYS A 51 10.69 -3.90 10.48
N ALA A 52 9.37 -3.91 10.41
CA ALA A 52 8.56 -5.09 10.75
C ALA A 52 8.54 -6.15 9.65
N ALA A 53 9.23 -5.93 8.52
CA ALA A 53 9.22 -6.78 7.34
C ALA A 53 7.81 -7.04 6.79
N LYS A 54 6.94 -6.03 6.87
CA LYS A 54 5.54 -6.07 6.39
C LYS A 54 5.30 -5.11 5.23
N ASP A 55 6.37 -4.65 4.61
CA ASP A 55 6.36 -3.65 3.55
C ASP A 55 6.18 -4.28 2.17
N ALA A 56 5.97 -3.44 1.17
CA ALA A 56 5.69 -3.89 -0.19
C ALA A 56 6.86 -4.67 -0.85
N SER A 57 8.10 -4.55 -0.34
CA SER A 57 9.24 -5.33 -0.84
C SER A 57 9.09 -6.84 -0.62
N LYS A 58 8.22 -7.26 0.32
CA LYS A 58 7.88 -8.68 0.55
C LYS A 58 6.82 -9.22 -0.40
N CYS A 59 6.26 -8.38 -1.27
CA CYS A 59 5.28 -8.85 -2.23
C CYS A 59 5.93 -9.82 -3.23
N VAL A 60 5.55 -11.10 -3.17
CA VAL A 60 5.95 -12.13 -4.15
C VAL A 60 5.04 -12.19 -5.37
N GLU A 61 4.21 -11.16 -5.57
CA GLU A 61 3.31 -11.03 -6.73
C GLU A 61 2.35 -12.23 -6.89
N CYS A 62 1.88 -12.80 -5.76
CA CYS A 62 1.05 -14.00 -5.76
C CYS A 62 -0.35 -13.84 -6.38
N GLY A 63 -0.78 -12.63 -6.74
CA GLY A 63 -2.09 -12.33 -7.35
C GLY A 63 -3.32 -12.48 -6.44
N ARG A 64 -3.18 -13.02 -5.21
CA ARG A 64 -4.31 -13.25 -4.30
C ARG A 64 -5.07 -11.99 -3.93
N CYS A 65 -4.34 -10.90 -3.71
CA CYS A 65 -4.93 -9.62 -3.33
C CYS A 65 -5.76 -8.98 -4.43
N GLU A 66 -5.39 -9.18 -5.70
CA GLU A 66 -6.13 -8.66 -6.86
C GLU A 66 -7.46 -9.40 -7.04
N GLY A 67 -7.45 -10.73 -6.93
CA GLY A 67 -8.67 -11.53 -6.99
C GLY A 67 -9.64 -11.27 -5.82
N ALA A 68 -9.11 -10.96 -4.64
CA ALA A 68 -9.92 -10.61 -3.47
C ALA A 68 -10.43 -9.15 -3.51
N CYS A 69 -9.88 -8.30 -4.37
CA CYS A 69 -10.25 -6.89 -4.43
C CYS A 69 -11.59 -6.72 -5.16
N PRO A 70 -12.66 -6.22 -4.49
CA PRO A 70 -13.96 -6.01 -5.15
C PRO A 70 -13.90 -4.91 -6.22
N GLN A 71 -12.92 -4.01 -6.12
CA GLN A 71 -12.70 -2.93 -7.07
C GLN A 71 -11.77 -3.33 -8.23
N GLN A 72 -11.29 -4.57 -8.25
CA GLN A 72 -10.39 -5.11 -9.28
C GLN A 72 -9.15 -4.20 -9.51
N LEU A 73 -8.62 -3.65 -8.41
CA LEU A 73 -7.43 -2.83 -8.45
C LEU A 73 -6.21 -3.69 -8.76
N ARG A 74 -5.25 -3.11 -9.48
CA ARG A 74 -3.94 -3.73 -9.77
C ARG A 74 -3.04 -3.64 -8.55
N VAL A 75 -3.41 -4.32 -7.47
CA VAL A 75 -2.81 -4.17 -6.14
C VAL A 75 -1.29 -4.34 -6.16
N ILE A 76 -0.78 -5.27 -6.96
CA ILE A 76 0.67 -5.55 -7.06
C ILE A 76 1.41 -4.36 -7.68
N GLU A 77 0.93 -3.83 -8.80
CA GLU A 77 1.53 -2.68 -9.47
C GLU A 77 1.49 -1.45 -8.56
N LEU A 78 0.33 -1.21 -7.95
CA LEU A 78 0.13 -0.09 -7.03
C LEU A 78 1.00 -0.20 -5.78
N LEU A 79 1.26 -1.41 -5.27
CA LEU A 79 2.18 -1.65 -4.16
C LEU A 79 3.61 -1.28 -4.55
N LYS A 80 4.04 -1.61 -5.77
CA LYS A 80 5.36 -1.23 -6.28
C LYS A 80 5.49 0.29 -6.39
N GLU A 81 4.48 0.96 -6.95
CA GLU A 81 4.46 2.43 -7.03
C GLU A 81 4.49 3.09 -5.65
N ALA A 82 3.65 2.61 -4.72
CA ALA A 82 3.61 3.09 -3.36
C ALA A 82 4.95 2.85 -2.64
N HIS A 83 5.57 1.69 -2.85
CA HIS A 83 6.89 1.38 -2.30
C HIS A 83 7.93 2.41 -2.74
N VAL A 84 8.04 2.66 -4.05
CA VAL A 84 9.03 3.58 -4.61
C VAL A 84 8.83 4.99 -4.03
N ALA A 85 7.59 5.47 -3.95
CA ALA A 85 7.32 6.81 -3.43
C ALA A 85 7.54 6.95 -1.90
N LEU A 86 7.34 5.87 -1.14
CA LEU A 86 7.49 5.84 0.32
C LEU A 86 8.88 5.37 0.79
N ALA A 87 9.69 4.79 -0.09
CA ALA A 87 11.04 4.31 0.21
C ALA A 87 12.14 5.31 -0.16
N GLU A 88 11.83 6.37 -0.91
CA GLU A 88 12.71 7.54 -1.08
C GLU A 88 13.04 8.25 0.24
#